data_AF-A0A841FDB6-F1
#
_entry.id   AF-A0A841FDB6-F1
#
_cell.length_a   1.000
_cell.length_b   1.000
_cell.length_c   1.000
_cell.angle_alpha   90.00
_cell.angle_beta   90.00
_cell.angle_gamma   90.00
#
_symmetry.space_group_name_H-M   'P 1'
#
loop_
_entity.id
_entity.type
_entity.pdbx_description
1 polymer ?
#
loop_
_entity_poly.entity_id
_entity_poly.type
_entity_poly.pdbx_seq_one_letter_code
_entity_poly.pdbx_strand_id
1 'polypeptide(L)'
;MNDYAQLLHKLSRVRSVDAEEVADATERLRRDRAKVAALRAALETEADELAGAAGLLSAPVLDLRAPVDPLAGQSTLDTELRAGHAALATAESARKAAVQAGKLPTLLPKAHHLVRNTLVYGGILAVVFVLQFAVSLGLDGDDLSLWLAFLPPVAGVLAGYVTIGAVARPRVPTVDKHAKVIEFRVYKSPRLGVALAVVDIAAFVLLTLRG
;
A
#
# COMPACT_ATOMS: atom_id res chain seq x y z
N MET A 1 -11.60 -80.37 -19.04
CA MET A 1 -10.73 -79.34 -19.66
C MET A 1 -11.39 -77.96 -19.80
N ASN A 2 -12.72 -77.80 -19.64
CA ASN A 2 -13.41 -76.50 -19.78
C ASN A 2 -13.19 -75.51 -18.62
N ASP A 3 -12.96 -75.99 -17.40
CA ASP A 3 -12.83 -75.14 -16.21
C ASP A 3 -11.59 -74.25 -16.22
N TYR A 4 -10.47 -74.77 -16.74
CA TYR A 4 -9.23 -74.03 -16.83
C TYR A 4 -9.34 -72.84 -17.81
N ALA A 5 -10.03 -73.03 -18.93
CA ALA A 5 -10.29 -71.96 -19.89
C ALA A 5 -11.18 -70.85 -19.30
N GLN A 6 -12.18 -71.20 -18.50
CA GLN A 6 -13.01 -70.21 -17.79
C GLN A 6 -12.21 -69.44 -16.73
N LEU A 7 -11.30 -70.09 -16.00
CA LEU A 7 -10.44 -69.44 -15.01
C LEU A 7 -9.44 -68.48 -15.67
N LEU A 8 -8.83 -68.87 -16.79
CA LEU A 8 -7.97 -68.00 -17.60
C LEU A 8 -8.73 -66.77 -18.13
N HIS A 9 -9.96 -66.97 -18.61
CA HIS A 9 -10.79 -65.87 -19.08
C HIS A 9 -11.15 -64.90 -17.95
N LYS A 10 -11.56 -65.40 -16.78
CA LYS A 10 -11.83 -64.58 -15.59
C LYS A 10 -10.59 -63.81 -15.13
N LEU A 11 -9.42 -64.46 -15.10
CA LEU A 11 -8.16 -63.80 -14.73
C LEU A 11 -7.78 -62.70 -15.74
N SER A 12 -7.95 -62.95 -17.04
CA SER A 12 -7.69 -61.95 -18.08
C SER A 12 -8.60 -60.73 -17.96
N ARG A 13 -9.87 -60.95 -17.61
CA ARG A 13 -10.87 -59.89 -17.40
C ARG A 13 -10.59 -59.08 -16.14
N VAL A 14 -10.20 -59.72 -15.04
CA VAL A 14 -9.81 -59.00 -13.82
C VAL A 14 -8.55 -58.17 -14.07
N ARG A 15 -7.55 -58.72 -14.75
CA ARG A 15 -6.34 -57.97 -15.12
C ARG A 15 -6.61 -56.80 -16.04
N SER A 16 -7.55 -56.90 -16.99
CA SER A 16 -7.90 -55.77 -17.85
C SER A 16 -8.60 -54.66 -17.08
N VAL A 17 -9.51 -55.01 -16.16
CA VAL A 17 -10.19 -54.04 -15.30
C VAL A 17 -9.19 -53.37 -14.34
N ASP A 18 -8.30 -54.13 -13.70
CA ASP A 18 -7.25 -53.58 -12.84
C ASP A 18 -6.30 -52.65 -13.63
N ALA A 19 -5.96 -53.01 -14.86
CA ALA A 19 -5.10 -52.18 -15.71
C ALA A 19 -5.79 -50.87 -16.12
N GLU A 20 -7.09 -50.90 -16.42
CA GLU A 20 -7.89 -49.71 -16.70
C GLU A 20 -8.02 -48.81 -15.46
N GLU A 21 -8.29 -49.38 -14.29
CA GLU A 21 -8.38 -48.64 -13.03
C GLU A 21 -7.03 -47.98 -12.65
N VAL A 22 -5.92 -48.69 -12.86
CA VAL A 22 -4.57 -48.14 -12.62
C VAL A 22 -4.22 -47.05 -13.65
N ALA A 23 -4.60 -47.22 -14.93
CA ALA A 23 -4.41 -46.20 -15.95
C ALA A 23 -5.20 -44.92 -15.62
N ASP A 24 -6.45 -45.05 -15.18
CA ASP A 24 -7.28 -43.93 -14.76
C ASP A 24 -6.74 -43.25 -13.50
N ALA A 25 -6.28 -44.02 -12.51
CA ALA A 25 -5.69 -43.49 -11.29
C ALA A 25 -4.38 -42.74 -11.56
N THR A 26 -3.54 -43.27 -12.45
CA THR A 26 -2.26 -42.62 -12.84
C THR A 26 -2.50 -41.35 -13.65
N GLU A 27 -3.49 -41.31 -14.54
CA GLU A 27 -3.85 -40.10 -15.28
C GLU A 27 -4.45 -39.03 -14.34
N ARG A 28 -5.26 -39.41 -13.35
CA ARG A 28 -5.75 -38.49 -12.31
C ARG A 28 -4.61 -37.88 -11.52
N LEU A 29 -3.68 -38.71 -11.02
CA LEU A 29 -2.48 -38.25 -10.31
C LEU A 29 -1.61 -37.32 -11.17
N ARG A 30 -1.48 -37.61 -12.47
CA ARG A 30 -0.73 -36.76 -13.40
C ARG A 30 -1.37 -35.38 -13.55
N ARG A 31 -2.69 -35.33 -13.70
CA ARG A 31 -3.46 -34.06 -13.77
C ARG A 31 -3.36 -33.27 -12.48
N ASP A 32 -3.47 -33.92 -11.34
CA ASP A 32 -3.39 -33.27 -10.04
C ASP A 32 -2.00 -32.71 -9.76
N ARG A 33 -0.94 -33.45 -10.10
CA ARG A 33 0.44 -32.93 -10.04
C ARG A 33 0.63 -31.71 -10.94
N ALA A 34 0.04 -31.71 -12.15
CA ALA A 34 0.13 -30.58 -13.06
C ALA A 34 -0.59 -29.33 -12.50
N LYS A 35 -1.77 -29.49 -11.89
CA LYS A 35 -2.49 -28.40 -11.21
C LYS A 35 -1.68 -27.82 -10.06
N VAL A 36 -1.10 -28.67 -9.21
CA VAL A 36 -0.25 -28.22 -8.08
C VAL A 36 0.99 -27.49 -8.57
N ALA A 37 1.65 -27.98 -9.62
CA ALA A 37 2.81 -27.33 -10.21
C ALA A 37 2.45 -25.94 -10.79
N ALA A 38 1.32 -25.83 -11.48
CA ALA A 38 0.84 -24.55 -12.01
C ALA A 38 0.53 -23.55 -10.88
N LEU A 39 -0.10 -24.00 -9.79
CA LEU A 39 -0.39 -23.15 -8.63
C LEU A 39 0.90 -22.68 -7.94
N ARG A 40 1.90 -23.56 -7.80
CA ARG A 40 3.21 -23.17 -7.24
C ARG A 40 3.91 -22.11 -8.10
N ALA A 41 3.94 -22.30 -9.41
CA ALA A 41 4.53 -21.33 -10.33
C ALA A 41 3.82 -19.96 -10.25
N ALA A 42 2.48 -19.96 -10.15
CA ALA A 42 1.71 -18.73 -9.97
C ALA A 42 2.00 -18.05 -8.62
N LEU A 43 2.09 -18.82 -7.53
CA LEU A 43 2.43 -18.30 -6.20
C LEU A 43 3.85 -17.70 -6.15
N GLU A 44 4.81 -18.35 -6.80
CA GLU A 44 6.20 -17.87 -6.87
C GLU A 44 6.29 -16.58 -7.68
N THR A 45 5.61 -16.51 -8.82
CA THR A 45 5.49 -15.28 -9.62
C THR A 45 4.85 -14.13 -8.82
N GLU A 46 3.75 -14.41 -8.11
CA GLU A 46 3.07 -13.40 -7.29
C GLU A 46 3.93 -12.97 -6.08
N ALA A 47 4.71 -13.88 -5.48
CA ALA A 47 5.64 -13.57 -4.41
C ALA A 47 6.77 -12.64 -4.88
N ASP A 48 7.32 -12.87 -6.07
CA ASP A 48 8.34 -12.00 -6.67
C ASP A 48 7.78 -10.61 -6.98
N GLU A 49 6.57 -10.54 -7.54
CA GLU A 49 5.89 -9.26 -7.81
C GLU A 49 5.54 -8.51 -6.51
N LEU A 50 5.15 -9.24 -5.45
CA LEU A 50 4.92 -8.66 -4.12
C LEU A 50 6.22 -8.17 -3.47
N ALA A 51 7.32 -8.90 -3.60
CA ALA A 51 8.63 -8.46 -3.12
C ALA A 51 9.07 -7.18 -3.82
N GLY A 52 8.86 -7.09 -5.14
CA GLY A 52 9.09 -5.86 -5.92
C GLY A 52 8.20 -4.70 -5.46
N ALA A 53 6.91 -4.93 -5.25
CA ALA A 53 5.96 -3.92 -4.77
C ALA A 53 6.26 -3.47 -3.33
N ALA A 54 6.65 -4.39 -2.44
CA ALA A 54 7.05 -4.10 -1.07
C ALA A 54 8.34 -3.28 -1.01
N GLY A 55 9.32 -3.58 -1.88
CA GLY A 55 10.53 -2.78 -2.06
C GLY A 55 10.22 -1.34 -2.48
N LEU A 56 9.21 -1.14 -3.35
CA LEU A 56 8.75 0.19 -3.77
C LEU A 56 7.96 0.95 -2.69
N LEU A 57 7.30 0.24 -1.77
CA LEU A 57 6.39 0.83 -0.78
C LEU A 57 6.99 0.93 0.63
N SER A 58 8.19 0.36 0.86
CA SER A 58 8.80 0.16 2.20
C SER A 58 7.79 -0.41 3.20
N ALA A 59 6.94 -1.34 2.75
CA ALA A 59 5.92 -2.00 3.57
C ALA A 59 6.36 -3.45 3.85
N PRO A 60 6.04 -4.02 5.03
CA PRO A 60 6.36 -5.41 5.32
C PRO A 60 5.64 -6.34 4.33
N VAL A 61 6.41 -7.28 3.77
CA VAL A 61 5.92 -8.30 2.84
C VAL A 61 4.88 -9.15 3.56
N LEU A 62 3.65 -9.20 3.03
CA LEU A 62 2.61 -10.10 3.53
C LEU A 62 2.99 -11.53 3.14
N ASP A 63 3.25 -12.38 4.13
CA ASP A 63 3.54 -13.79 3.88
C ASP A 63 2.28 -14.49 3.38
N LEU A 64 2.30 -14.92 2.12
CA LEU A 64 1.18 -15.59 1.44
C LEU A 64 1.08 -17.08 1.78
N ARG A 65 1.98 -17.62 2.59
CA ARG A 65 1.83 -18.99 3.09
C ARG A 65 0.67 -19.02 4.07
N ALA A 66 -0.51 -19.42 3.60
CA ALA A 66 -1.62 -19.79 4.47
C ALA A 66 -1.11 -20.84 5.49
N PRO A 67 -1.38 -20.66 6.80
CA PRO A 67 -1.00 -21.63 7.80
C PRO A 67 -1.69 -22.96 7.47
N VAL A 68 -0.88 -23.97 7.17
CA VAL A 68 -1.35 -25.34 6.99
C VAL A 68 -1.82 -25.81 8.36
N ASP A 69 -3.13 -25.87 8.58
CA ASP A 69 -3.71 -26.40 9.81
C ASP A 69 -3.68 -27.94 9.73
N PRO A 70 -2.83 -28.62 10.52
CA PRO A 70 -2.67 -30.07 10.45
C PRO A 70 -3.90 -30.84 10.96
N LEU A 71 -4.92 -30.15 11.48
CA LEU A 71 -6.15 -30.73 12.03
C LEU A 71 -7.36 -30.65 11.07
N ALA A 72 -7.23 -30.02 9.91
CA ALA A 72 -8.28 -29.97 8.89
C ALA A 72 -8.38 -31.35 8.20
N GLY A 73 -9.23 -32.22 8.75
CA GLY A 73 -9.47 -33.56 8.20
C GLY A 73 -9.84 -33.54 6.72
N GLN A 74 -9.18 -34.40 5.95
CA GLN A 74 -9.48 -34.78 4.55
C GLN A 74 -10.12 -33.66 3.70
N SER A 75 -9.47 -32.51 3.62
CA SER A 75 -9.72 -31.55 2.54
C SER A 75 -9.40 -32.24 1.22
N THR A 76 -10.39 -32.37 0.35
CA THR A 76 -10.14 -32.81 -1.03
C THR A 76 -9.15 -31.85 -1.70
N LEU A 77 -8.26 -32.36 -2.56
CA LEU A 77 -7.29 -31.53 -3.30
C LEU A 77 -7.96 -30.31 -3.96
N ASP A 78 -9.16 -30.49 -4.52
CA ASP A 78 -9.92 -29.40 -5.15
C ASP A 78 -10.33 -28.30 -4.16
N THR A 79 -10.60 -28.63 -2.89
CA THR A 79 -10.90 -27.61 -1.86
C THR A 79 -9.67 -26.79 -1.49
N GLU A 80 -8.49 -27.41 -1.40
CA GLU A 80 -7.23 -26.68 -1.15
C GLU A 80 -6.83 -25.82 -2.35
N LEU A 81 -6.99 -26.33 -3.57
CA LEU A 81 -6.73 -25.56 -4.79
C LEU A 81 -7.64 -24.32 -4.87
N ARG A 82 -8.94 -24.46 -4.55
CA ARG A 82 -9.87 -23.31 -4.52
C ARG A 82 -9.48 -22.30 -3.44
N ALA A 83 -9.10 -22.77 -2.25
CA ALA A 83 -8.64 -21.89 -1.17
C ALA A 83 -7.35 -21.14 -1.58
N GLY A 84 -6.41 -21.83 -2.23
CA GLY A 84 -5.18 -21.23 -2.78
C GLY A 84 -5.47 -20.16 -3.83
N HIS A 85 -6.38 -20.44 -4.78
CA HIS A 85 -6.79 -19.44 -5.77
C HIS A 85 -7.50 -18.24 -5.15
N ALA A 86 -8.34 -18.46 -4.14
CA ALA A 86 -9.00 -17.37 -3.42
C ALA A 86 -7.98 -16.48 -2.69
N ALA A 87 -7.01 -17.08 -2.00
CA ALA A 87 -5.91 -16.36 -1.34
C ALA A 87 -5.07 -15.55 -2.34
N LEU A 88 -4.81 -16.10 -3.53
CA LEU A 88 -4.07 -15.43 -4.60
C LEU A 88 -4.86 -14.22 -5.15
N ALA A 89 -6.17 -14.36 -5.35
CA ALA A 89 -7.02 -13.24 -5.77
C ALA A 89 -7.08 -12.13 -4.71
N THR A 90 -7.16 -12.48 -3.42
CA THR A 90 -7.12 -11.48 -2.35
C THR A 90 -5.77 -10.77 -2.29
N ALA A 91 -4.66 -11.50 -2.45
CA ALA A 91 -3.31 -10.95 -2.49
C ALA A 91 -3.12 -9.97 -3.65
N GLU A 92 -3.55 -10.35 -4.86
CA GLU A 92 -3.45 -9.51 -6.04
C GLU A 92 -4.29 -8.23 -5.88
N SER A 93 -5.50 -8.34 -5.30
CA SER A 93 -6.34 -7.19 -5.01
C SER A 93 -5.73 -6.24 -3.97
N ALA A 94 -5.13 -6.79 -2.92
CA ALA A 94 -4.44 -6.04 -1.87
C ALA A 94 -3.19 -5.35 -2.43
N ARG A 95 -2.43 -6.02 -3.30
CA ARG A 95 -1.28 -5.45 -4.01
C ARG A 95 -1.68 -4.28 -4.90
N LYS A 96 -2.71 -4.46 -5.73
CA LYS A 96 -3.23 -3.37 -6.60
C LYS A 96 -3.70 -2.19 -5.77
N ALA A 97 -4.40 -2.43 -4.65
CA ALA A 97 -4.82 -1.39 -3.73
C ALA A 97 -3.63 -0.66 -3.08
N ALA A 98 -2.60 -1.40 -2.64
CA ALA A 98 -1.40 -0.82 -2.04
C ALA A 98 -0.57 0.00 -3.03
N VAL A 99 -0.41 -0.48 -4.27
CA VAL A 99 0.27 0.25 -5.34
C VAL A 99 -0.53 1.50 -5.73
N GLN A 100 -1.85 1.42 -5.81
CA GLN A 100 -2.68 2.61 -6.04
C GLN A 100 -2.60 3.61 -4.89
N ALA A 101 -2.61 3.14 -3.64
CA ALA A 101 -2.44 3.99 -2.47
C ALA A 101 -1.07 4.69 -2.47
N GLY A 102 -0.01 4.00 -2.92
CA GLY A 102 1.34 4.57 -3.05
C GLY A 102 1.53 5.58 -4.20
N LYS A 103 0.66 5.53 -5.21
CA LYS A 103 0.60 6.54 -6.30
C LYS A 103 -0.08 7.84 -5.88
N LEU A 104 -0.82 7.84 -4.77
CA LEU A 104 -1.53 9.01 -4.26
C LEU A 104 -0.67 9.78 -3.25
N PRO A 105 -0.75 11.12 -3.20
CA PRO A 105 0.00 11.91 -2.24
C PRO A 105 -0.42 11.57 -0.80
N THR A 106 0.57 11.45 0.10
CA THR A 106 0.40 10.89 1.46
C THR A 106 -0.55 11.68 2.37
N LEU A 107 -0.76 12.97 2.10
CA LEU A 107 -1.76 13.81 2.78
C LEU A 107 -2.96 14.04 1.86
N LEU A 108 -4.11 13.50 2.28
CA LEU A 108 -5.44 13.72 1.69
C LEU A 108 -5.53 13.40 0.19
N PRO A 109 -5.59 12.11 -0.17
CA PRO A 109 -5.46 11.62 -1.55
C PRO A 109 -6.56 12.09 -2.52
N LYS A 110 -7.70 12.57 -2.00
CA LYS A 110 -8.84 13.08 -2.78
C LYS A 110 -9.05 14.59 -2.66
N ALA A 111 -8.27 15.29 -1.83
CA ALA A 111 -8.49 16.71 -1.60
C ALA A 111 -7.88 17.55 -2.73
N HIS A 112 -8.61 18.59 -3.13
CA HIS A 112 -8.12 19.58 -4.07
C HIS A 112 -6.82 20.20 -3.53
N HIS A 113 -5.83 20.43 -4.40
CA HIS A 113 -4.48 20.90 -4.03
C HIS A 113 -4.49 22.15 -3.13
N LEU A 114 -5.52 23.00 -3.25
CA LEU A 114 -5.74 24.16 -2.38
C LEU A 114 -6.02 23.76 -0.93
N VAL A 115 -6.90 22.80 -0.68
CA VAL A 115 -7.28 22.35 0.67
C VAL A 115 -6.08 21.75 1.39
N ARG A 116 -5.29 20.92 0.69
CA ARG A 116 -4.07 20.33 1.25
C ARG A 116 -3.04 21.40 1.61
N ASN A 117 -2.81 22.35 0.72
CA ASN A 117 -1.85 23.43 0.98
C ASN A 117 -2.33 24.31 2.14
N THR A 118 -3.63 24.63 2.22
CA THR A 118 -4.20 25.39 3.33
C THR A 118 -4.06 24.67 4.67
N LEU A 119 -4.28 23.35 4.73
CA LEU A 119 -4.10 22.60 5.98
C LEU A 119 -2.65 22.55 6.45
N VAL A 120 -1.69 22.37 5.53
CA VAL A 120 -0.27 22.32 5.88
C VAL A 120 0.24 23.69 6.32
N TYR A 121 -0.03 24.75 5.53
CA TYR A 121 0.36 26.11 5.91
C TYR A 121 -0.38 26.57 7.18
N GLY A 122 -1.68 26.33 7.27
CA GLY A 122 -2.50 26.71 8.42
C GLY A 122 -2.10 25.98 9.70
N GLY A 123 -1.78 24.68 9.63
CA GLY A 123 -1.33 23.93 10.80
C GLY A 123 0.03 24.39 11.31
N ILE A 124 0.99 24.65 10.41
CA ILE A 124 2.31 25.17 10.79
C ILE A 124 2.19 26.58 11.38
N LEU A 125 1.42 27.46 10.74
CA LEU A 125 1.20 28.81 11.24
C LEU A 125 0.46 28.82 12.59
N ALA A 126 -0.51 27.92 12.80
CA ALA A 126 -1.17 27.79 14.10
C ALA A 126 -0.19 27.41 15.23
N VAL A 127 0.72 26.47 14.97
CA VAL A 127 1.77 26.10 15.95
C VAL A 127 2.72 27.26 16.20
N VAL A 128 3.15 27.95 15.15
CA VAL A 128 4.01 29.14 15.25
C VAL A 128 3.31 30.24 16.05
N PHE A 129 2.04 30.52 15.79
CA PHE A 129 1.24 31.51 16.51
C PHE A 129 1.10 31.17 17.99
N VAL A 130 0.82 29.92 18.35
CA VAL A 130 0.72 29.47 19.75
C VAL A 130 2.07 29.63 20.45
N LEU A 131 3.17 29.26 19.80
CA LEU A 131 4.51 29.42 20.36
C LEU A 131 4.86 30.90 20.55
N GLN A 132 4.55 31.74 19.55
CA GLN A 132 4.78 33.18 19.58
C GLN A 132 3.98 33.84 20.71
N PHE A 133 2.72 33.46 20.89
CA PHE A 133 1.88 33.92 21.99
C PHE A 133 2.39 33.48 23.37
N ALA A 134 2.83 32.22 23.50
CA ALA A 134 3.40 31.72 24.75
C ALA A 134 4.70 32.46 25.12
N VAL A 135 5.55 32.77 24.14
CA VAL A 135 6.80 33.53 24.35
C VAL A 135 6.49 34.98 24.72
N SER A 136 5.48 35.61 24.10
CA SER A 136 5.08 36.98 24.46
C SER A 136 4.53 37.12 25.87
N LEU A 137 3.97 36.05 26.46
CA LEU A 137 3.52 36.06 27.86
C LEU A 137 4.67 36.01 28.87
N GLY A 138 5.88 35.61 28.44
CA GLY A 138 7.03 35.39 29.34
C GLY A 138 8.17 36.40 29.18
N LEU A 139 8.11 37.30 28.20
CA LEU A 139 9.16 38.28 27.91
C LEU A 139 8.59 39.70 27.99
N ASP A 140 8.90 40.41 29.07
CA ASP A 140 8.65 41.85 29.20
C ASP A 140 9.75 42.62 28.47
N GLY A 141 9.47 43.09 27.25
CA GLY A 141 10.41 43.89 26.47
C GLY A 141 9.79 44.48 25.21
N ASP A 142 9.64 45.80 25.20
CA ASP A 142 9.01 46.59 24.12
C ASP A 142 9.71 46.39 22.75
N ASP A 143 11.04 46.23 22.76
CA ASP A 143 11.88 46.05 21.56
C ASP A 143 11.81 44.63 20.96
N LEU A 144 11.40 43.63 21.74
CA LEU A 144 11.29 42.24 21.27
C LEU A 144 10.01 42.01 20.46
N SER A 145 8.97 42.84 20.64
CA SER A 145 7.65 42.66 20.06
C SER A 145 7.66 42.65 18.52
N LEU A 146 8.43 43.54 17.90
CA LEU A 146 8.50 43.68 16.43
C LEU A 146 9.20 42.49 15.79
N TRP A 147 10.34 42.05 16.33
CA TRP A 147 11.04 40.86 15.82
C TRP A 147 10.22 39.60 16.02
N LEU A 148 9.53 39.49 17.17
CA LEU A 148 8.66 38.36 17.47
C LEU A 148 7.40 38.35 16.60
N ALA A 149 6.92 39.51 16.14
CA ALA A 149 5.76 39.61 15.24
C ALA A 149 6.07 39.15 13.81
N PHE A 150 7.25 39.42 13.28
CA PHE A 150 7.55 39.21 11.86
C PHE A 150 8.38 37.95 11.56
N LEU A 151 9.32 37.58 12.43
CA LEU A 151 10.29 36.52 12.14
C LEU A 151 9.68 35.11 12.20
N PRO A 152 8.87 34.75 13.22
CA PRO A 152 8.25 33.42 13.31
C PRO A 152 7.29 33.09 12.15
N PRO A 153 6.36 33.97 11.72
CA PRO A 153 5.46 33.66 10.61
C PRO A 153 6.20 33.45 9.29
N VAL A 154 7.26 34.23 9.04
CA VAL A 154 8.11 34.07 7.85
C VAL A 154 8.86 32.74 7.88
N ALA A 155 9.42 32.37 9.04
CA ALA A 155 10.04 31.06 9.23
C ALA A 155 9.03 29.91 9.05
N GLY A 156 7.80 30.08 9.54
CA GLY A 156 6.69 29.15 9.36
C GLY A 156 6.31 28.92 7.89
N VAL A 157 6.29 29.99 7.08
CA VAL A 157 6.05 29.88 5.62
C VAL A 157 7.17 29.12 4.92
N LEU A 158 8.43 29.38 5.26
CA LEU A 158 9.58 28.66 4.71
C LEU A 158 9.53 27.18 5.09
N ALA A 159 9.26 26.88 6.37
CA ALA A 159 9.07 25.52 6.85
C ALA A 159 7.92 24.81 6.11
N GLY A 160 6.77 25.49 5.95
CA GLY A 160 5.62 25.00 5.18
C GLY A 160 5.93 24.73 3.71
N TYR A 161 6.74 25.58 3.08
CA TYR A 161 7.15 25.41 1.70
C TYR A 161 8.04 24.17 1.49
N VAL A 162 8.91 23.87 2.47
CA VAL A 162 9.77 22.69 2.47
C VAL A 162 8.96 21.42 2.78
N THR A 163 8.10 21.45 3.79
CA THR A 163 7.28 20.29 4.17
C THR A 163 6.30 19.89 3.07
N ILE A 164 5.70 20.82 2.33
CA ILE A 164 4.89 20.48 1.15
C ILE A 164 5.72 19.75 0.10
N GLY A 165 6.99 20.13 -0.07
CA GLY A 165 7.91 19.45 -0.99
C GLY A 165 8.26 18.02 -0.58
N ALA A 166 8.27 17.73 0.72
CA ALA A 166 8.57 16.40 1.26
C ALA A 166 7.31 15.50 1.34
N VAL A 167 6.18 16.06 1.78
CA VAL A 167 4.97 15.29 2.08
C VAL A 167 4.10 15.05 0.83
N ALA A 168 4.17 15.94 -0.17
CA ALA A 168 3.38 15.79 -1.39
C ALA A 168 4.04 14.91 -2.46
N ARG A 169 5.23 14.35 -2.21
CA ARG A 169 5.86 13.40 -3.12
C ARG A 169 5.13 12.04 -3.04
N PRO A 170 4.63 11.52 -4.17
CA PRO A 170 4.11 10.15 -4.20
C PRO A 170 5.24 9.17 -3.85
N ARG A 171 4.91 8.13 -3.09
CA ARG A 171 5.90 7.12 -2.65
C ARG A 171 6.36 6.25 -3.82
N VAL A 172 5.49 6.06 -4.80
CA VAL A 172 5.79 5.27 -6.00
C VAL A 172 5.90 6.20 -7.22
N PRO A 173 7.00 6.13 -8.00
CA PRO A 173 7.11 6.86 -9.25
C PRO A 173 5.98 6.45 -10.19
N THR A 174 5.23 7.43 -10.71
CA THR A 174 4.18 7.15 -11.69
C THR A 174 4.85 6.92 -13.04
N VAL A 175 4.61 5.78 -13.66
CA VAL A 175 5.22 5.39 -14.93
C VAL A 175 4.19 5.54 -16.04
N ASP A 176 4.59 6.14 -17.17
CA ASP A 176 3.78 6.29 -18.37
C ASP A 176 3.62 4.94 -19.12
N LYS A 177 2.71 4.89 -20.10
CA LYS A 177 2.49 3.75 -21.02
C LYS A 177 3.77 3.27 -21.73
N HIS A 178 4.79 4.11 -21.79
CA HIS A 178 6.10 3.83 -22.38
C HIS A 178 7.19 3.49 -21.35
N ALA A 179 6.81 3.05 -20.15
CA ALA A 179 7.74 2.71 -19.06
C ALA A 179 8.66 3.86 -18.60
N LYS A 180 8.32 5.11 -18.94
CA LYS A 180 9.07 6.30 -18.51
C LYS A 180 8.51 6.84 -17.21
N VAL A 181 9.39 7.15 -16.26
CA VAL A 181 9.02 7.80 -14.99
C VAL A 181 8.52 9.21 -15.29
N ILE A 182 7.25 9.48 -14.96
CA ILE A 182 6.67 10.82 -15.02
C ILE A 182 7.09 11.54 -13.75
N GLU A 183 7.83 12.63 -13.90
CA GLU A 183 8.24 13.47 -12.79
C GLU A 183 7.00 14.16 -12.18
N PHE A 184 6.63 13.78 -10.96
CA PHE A 184 5.48 14.37 -10.28
C PHE A 184 5.84 15.78 -9.79
N ARG A 185 5.49 16.80 -10.57
CA ARG A 185 5.68 18.20 -10.18
C ARG A 185 4.60 18.61 -9.19
N VAL A 186 4.96 18.63 -7.91
CA VAL A 186 4.09 19.15 -6.84
C VAL A 186 3.79 20.63 -7.10
N TYR A 187 2.51 20.97 -7.32
CA TYR A 187 2.10 22.37 -7.42
C TYR A 187 2.21 23.05 -6.05
N LYS A 188 3.14 24.01 -5.95
CA LYS A 188 3.34 24.86 -4.77
C LYS A 188 2.71 26.22 -5.04
N SER A 189 1.79 26.66 -4.18
CA SER A 189 1.21 28.00 -4.23
C SER A 189 1.82 28.89 -3.14
N PRO A 190 2.98 29.54 -3.37
CA PRO A 190 3.63 30.38 -2.35
C PRO A 190 2.74 31.55 -1.90
N ARG A 191 1.83 32.00 -2.78
CA ARG A 191 0.86 33.06 -2.48
C ARG A 191 -0.07 32.73 -1.31
N LEU A 192 -0.44 31.45 -1.12
CA LEU A 192 -1.30 31.05 0.00
C LEU A 192 -0.55 31.12 1.34
N GLY A 193 0.72 30.69 1.36
CA GLY A 193 1.55 30.78 2.56
C GLY A 193 1.76 32.24 2.98
N VAL A 194 2.06 33.12 2.02
CA VAL A 194 2.20 34.56 2.27
C VAL A 194 0.90 35.18 2.77
N ALA A 195 -0.24 34.87 2.14
CA ALA A 195 -1.55 35.41 2.58
C ALA A 195 -1.88 35.00 4.02
N LEU A 196 -1.64 33.74 4.39
CA LEU A 196 -1.85 33.27 5.75
C LEU A 196 -0.89 33.92 6.76
N ALA A 197 0.37 34.11 6.40
CA ALA A 197 1.32 34.82 7.27
C ALA A 197 0.93 36.28 7.51
N VAL A 198 0.42 36.99 6.49
CA VAL A 198 -0.09 38.36 6.68
C VAL A 198 -1.28 38.39 7.63
N VAL A 199 -2.19 37.41 7.53
CA VAL A 199 -3.33 37.27 8.45
C VAL A 199 -2.85 36.98 9.88
N ASP A 200 -1.85 36.11 10.04
CA ASP A 200 -1.27 35.73 11.33
C ASP A 200 -0.57 36.93 12.02
N ILE A 201 0.23 37.68 11.27
CA ILE A 201 0.86 38.93 11.75
C ILE A 201 -0.21 39.95 12.17
N ALA A 202 -1.24 40.16 11.34
CA ALA A 202 -2.32 41.09 11.65
C ALA A 202 -3.11 40.66 12.91
N ALA A 203 -3.37 39.35 13.06
CA ALA A 203 -4.05 38.80 14.22
C ALA A 203 -3.21 38.96 15.49
N PHE A 204 -1.90 38.67 15.42
CA PHE A 204 -0.99 38.85 16.55
C PHE A 204 -0.91 40.30 16.99
N VAL A 205 -0.68 41.23 16.05
CA VAL A 205 -0.60 42.68 16.33
C VAL A 205 -1.91 43.21 16.93
N LEU A 206 -3.07 42.79 16.40
CA LEU A 206 -4.37 43.19 16.96
C LEU A 206 -4.60 42.67 18.38
N LEU A 207 -4.09 41.48 18.69
CA LEU A 207 -4.26 40.84 19.99
C LEU A 207 -3.31 41.43 21.04
N THR A 208 -2.06 41.73 20.65
CA THR A 208 -1.08 42.40 21.52
C THR A 208 -1.37 43.89 21.72
N LEU A 209 -2.02 44.57 20.78
CA LEU A 209 -2.47 45.97 20.95
C LEU A 209 -3.72 46.10 21.84
N ARG A 210 -4.45 45.00 22.05
CA ARG A 210 -5.69 44.96 22.85
C ARG A 210 -5.51 44.48 24.28
N GLY A 211 -4.44 43.73 24.57
CA GLY A 211 -4.06 43.29 25.91
C GLY A 211 -3.19 44.34 26.58
#